data_AF-A0A0F9AHV7-F1
#
_entry.id   AF-A0A0F9AHV7-F1
#
_cell.length_a   1.000
_cell.length_b   1.000
_cell.length_c   1.000
_cell.angle_alpha   90.00
_cell.angle_beta   90.00
_cell.angle_gamma   90.00
#
_symmetry.space_group_name_H-M   'P 1'
#
loop_
_entity.id
_entity.type
_entity.pdbx_description
1 polymer ?
#
loop_
_entity_poly.entity_id
_entity_poly.type
_entity_poly.pdbx_seq_one_letter_code
_entity_poly.pdbx_strand_id
1 'polypeptide(L)'
;MDTTGLDKTAMERLLLLEDGEIAFANYFNDGVAVDSLHEILNDLPDADRVVCHFMGRTVGDPTANMQGKQVNYDLERGGDGALNGGTITCKGNAYGLEWGYALSDGKVTEAGGTVTTGAGATIGVTQGTKRYTRTGGTSFLTLGFAVGDSVTIAGFVDGDSNGVKNLVTVTSTYITVKEAIGVDEAGDAAGGEPIDAVNGNNTTQWAAAALTSDSYPIFELPSPYLTAVRISLKLHCQRRFLNSL
;
A
#
# COMPACT_ATOMS: atom_id res chain seq x y z
N MET A 1 -20.10 29.97 16.74
CA MET A 1 -21.23 30.77 17.23
C MET A 1 -20.80 32.22 17.35
N ASP A 2 -21.71 33.14 17.05
CA ASP A 2 -21.50 34.57 17.28
C ASP A 2 -21.81 34.87 18.75
N THR A 3 -20.80 35.35 19.46
CA THR A 3 -20.87 35.60 20.90
C THR A 3 -20.44 37.03 21.21
N THR A 4 -20.76 37.96 20.31
CA THR A 4 -20.35 39.36 20.46
C THR A 4 -20.91 39.95 21.75
N GLY A 5 -20.00 40.30 22.67
CA GLY A 5 -20.37 40.97 23.92
C GLY A 5 -20.96 42.36 23.68
N LEU A 6 -21.83 42.82 24.57
CA LEU A 6 -22.45 44.15 24.49
C LEU A 6 -21.42 45.30 24.53
N ASP A 7 -20.25 45.04 25.13
CA ASP A 7 -19.12 45.96 25.23
C ASP A 7 -18.23 45.96 23.97
N LYS A 8 -18.53 45.12 22.97
CA LYS A 8 -17.72 44.94 21.77
C LYS A 8 -18.31 45.70 20.60
N THR A 9 -17.42 46.38 19.88
CA THR A 9 -17.74 47.10 18.64
C THR A 9 -17.47 46.27 17.38
N ALA A 10 -16.87 45.09 17.54
CA ALA A 10 -16.57 44.15 16.47
C ALA A 10 -17.06 42.74 16.82
N MET A 11 -17.39 41.96 15.79
CA MET A 11 -18.00 40.65 15.94
C MET A 11 -16.99 39.64 16.50
N GLU A 12 -17.35 38.98 17.60
CA GLU A 12 -16.57 37.89 18.19
C GLU A 12 -17.15 36.54 17.78
N ARG A 13 -16.27 35.59 17.47
CA ARG A 13 -16.66 34.24 17.04
C ARG A 13 -16.00 33.21 17.93
N LEU A 14 -16.83 32.32 18.47
CA LEU A 14 -16.41 31.13 19.20
C LEU A 14 -16.53 29.91 18.30
N LEU A 15 -15.48 29.09 18.25
CA LEU A 15 -15.53 27.78 17.62
C LEU A 15 -16.33 26.82 18.52
N LEU A 16 -17.34 26.15 17.97
CA LEU A 16 -18.18 25.21 18.72
C LEU A 16 -18.11 23.82 18.09
N LEU A 17 -19.16 23.41 17.38
CA LEU A 17 -19.20 22.12 16.70
C LEU A 17 -18.32 22.18 15.45
N GLU A 18 -17.38 21.25 15.38
CA GLU A 18 -16.61 20.94 14.19
C GLU A 18 -17.21 19.68 13.54
N ASP A 19 -17.28 19.70 12.22
CA ASP A 19 -17.73 18.56 11.43
C ASP A 19 -16.99 18.59 10.08
N GLY A 20 -17.01 17.48 9.37
CA GLY A 20 -16.31 17.29 8.13
C GLY A 20 -17.11 16.49 7.11
N GLU A 21 -16.72 16.66 5.85
CA GLU A 21 -17.25 15.85 4.76
C GLU A 21 -16.10 15.53 3.80
N ILE A 22 -15.99 14.26 3.44
CA ILE A 22 -15.13 13.80 2.36
C ILE A 22 -16.04 13.28 1.26
N ALA A 23 -15.99 13.91 0.09
CA ALA A 23 -16.77 13.52 -1.08
C ALA A 23 -15.85 13.30 -2.28
N PHE A 24 -16.03 12.17 -2.97
CA PHE A 24 -15.22 11.81 -4.14
C PHE A 24 -16.08 11.17 -5.23
N ALA A 25 -15.74 11.49 -6.48
CA ALA A 25 -16.37 10.88 -7.64
C ALA A 25 -15.79 9.48 -7.87
N ASN A 26 -16.65 8.54 -8.22
CA ASN A 26 -16.28 7.17 -8.55
C ASN A 26 -16.68 6.83 -9.99
N TYR A 27 -15.80 6.19 -10.75
CA TYR A 27 -16.05 5.75 -12.12
C TYR A 27 -15.76 4.26 -12.26
N PHE A 28 -16.63 3.52 -12.94
CA PHE A 28 -16.37 2.11 -13.22
C PHE A 28 -15.45 1.97 -14.42
N ASN A 29 -14.38 1.21 -14.26
CA ASN A 29 -13.48 0.78 -15.31
C ASN A 29 -13.77 -0.69 -15.69
N ASP A 30 -13.71 -1.01 -16.98
CA ASP A 30 -13.79 -2.39 -17.47
C ASP A 30 -12.37 -2.99 -17.52
N GLY A 31 -12.12 -4.04 -16.72
CA GLY A 31 -10.82 -4.71 -16.75
C GLY A 31 -10.54 -5.60 -15.55
N VAL A 32 -9.59 -6.52 -15.71
CA VAL A 32 -9.16 -7.53 -14.72
C VAL A 32 -8.20 -6.92 -13.67
N ALA A 33 -8.13 -5.59 -13.57
CA ALA A 33 -7.29 -4.92 -12.58
C ALA A 33 -7.96 -4.99 -11.20
N VAL A 34 -7.20 -5.46 -10.22
CA VAL A 34 -7.57 -5.90 -8.87
C VAL A 34 -7.91 -4.72 -7.92
N ASP A 35 -8.61 -3.70 -8.43
CA ASP A 35 -8.96 -2.46 -7.73
C ASP A 35 -10.48 -2.34 -7.59
N SER A 36 -11.10 -3.41 -7.06
CA SER A 36 -12.53 -3.60 -6.87
C SER A 36 -13.11 -2.71 -5.76
N LEU A 37 -13.03 -1.40 -5.89
CA LEU A 37 -13.68 -0.47 -4.96
C LEU A 37 -15.20 -0.70 -4.89
N HIS A 38 -15.82 -1.27 -5.93
CA HIS A 38 -17.23 -1.66 -5.91
C HIS A 38 -17.58 -2.61 -4.76
N GLU A 39 -16.74 -3.63 -4.50
CA GLU A 39 -17.04 -4.64 -3.46
C GLU A 39 -17.07 -4.00 -2.07
N ILE A 40 -16.17 -3.06 -1.82
CA ILE A 40 -16.07 -2.36 -0.53
C ILE A 40 -17.15 -1.26 -0.41
N LEU A 41 -17.36 -0.46 -1.45
CA LEU A 41 -18.27 0.70 -1.39
C LEU A 41 -19.76 0.29 -1.45
N ASN A 42 -20.09 -0.88 -1.99
CA ASN A 42 -21.46 -1.38 -2.06
C ASN A 42 -21.97 -1.89 -0.70
N ASP A 43 -21.09 -2.35 0.18
CA ASP A 43 -21.44 -2.88 1.50
C ASP A 43 -21.59 -1.76 2.54
N LEU A 44 -22.43 -0.74 2.25
CA LEU A 44 -22.53 0.49 3.05
C LEU A 44 -22.31 0.21 4.55
N PRO A 45 -21.28 0.81 5.18
CA PRO A 45 -20.90 0.47 6.53
C PRO A 45 -22.04 0.75 7.51
N ASP A 46 -22.16 -0.08 8.55
CA ASP A 46 -23.17 0.08 9.61
C ASP A 46 -22.70 1.01 10.74
N ALA A 47 -21.40 1.06 10.98
CA ALA A 47 -20.72 1.91 11.96
C ALA A 47 -19.76 2.92 11.30
N ASP A 48 -19.29 3.89 12.08
CA ASP A 48 -18.25 4.83 11.64
C ASP A 48 -16.94 4.10 11.34
N ARG A 49 -16.23 4.62 10.35
CA ARG A 49 -14.92 4.17 9.93
C ARG A 49 -13.94 5.33 9.95
N VAL A 50 -12.67 5.01 10.10
CA VAL A 50 -11.60 5.96 9.75
C VAL A 50 -11.67 6.12 8.25
N VAL A 51 -11.86 7.34 7.76
CA VAL A 51 -11.88 7.68 6.33
C VAL A 51 -10.66 8.54 6.04
N CYS A 52 -9.77 8.05 5.18
CA CYS A 52 -8.58 8.76 4.75
C CYS A 52 -8.66 9.06 3.25
N HIS A 53 -8.52 10.33 2.88
CA HIS A 53 -8.35 10.76 1.50
C HIS A 53 -6.90 11.16 1.25
N PHE A 54 -6.24 10.43 0.37
CA PHE A 54 -4.87 10.69 -0.04
C PHE A 54 -4.87 11.55 -1.30
N MET A 55 -4.20 12.70 -1.26
CA MET A 55 -4.06 13.57 -2.45
C MET A 55 -2.93 13.14 -3.39
N GLY A 56 -2.18 12.12 -3.00
CA GLY A 56 -1.09 11.52 -3.78
C GLY A 56 -0.88 10.04 -3.43
N ARG A 57 0.24 9.48 -3.86
CA ARG A 57 0.55 8.03 -3.74
C ARG A 57 1.91 7.73 -3.12
N THR A 58 2.62 8.77 -2.72
CA THR A 58 3.96 8.68 -2.14
C THR A 58 3.95 9.08 -0.68
N VAL A 59 4.86 8.49 0.10
CA VAL A 59 5.13 8.93 1.46
C VAL A 59 5.38 10.44 1.48
N GLY A 60 4.73 11.14 2.42
CA GLY A 60 4.81 12.59 2.55
C GLY A 60 3.77 13.36 1.76
N ASP A 61 2.95 12.70 0.93
CA ASP A 61 1.81 13.36 0.30
C ASP A 61 0.76 13.77 1.35
N PRO A 62 0.12 14.94 1.19
CA PRO A 62 -0.87 15.40 2.15
C PRO A 62 -2.13 14.52 2.16
N THR A 63 -2.65 14.26 3.37
CA THR A 63 -3.82 13.42 3.61
C THR A 63 -4.87 14.16 4.42
N ALA A 64 -6.14 13.89 4.12
CA ALA A 64 -7.29 14.38 4.88
C ALA A 64 -7.96 13.18 5.57
N ASN A 65 -8.05 13.21 6.90
CA ASN A 65 -8.48 12.09 7.71
C ASN A 65 -9.66 12.48 8.58
N MET A 66 -10.63 11.59 8.73
CA MET A 66 -11.84 11.85 9.51
C MET A 66 -12.44 10.55 10.02
N GLN A 67 -13.02 10.56 11.22
CA GLN A 67 -13.93 9.51 11.67
C GLN A 67 -15.32 9.80 11.14
N GLY A 68 -15.85 8.93 10.30
CA GLY A 68 -17.13 9.18 9.65
C GLY A 68 -17.74 7.97 8.97
N LYS A 69 -18.92 8.17 8.40
CA LYS A 69 -19.72 7.11 7.77
C LYS A 69 -20.01 7.43 6.32
N GLN A 70 -19.82 6.45 5.44
CA GLN A 70 -20.31 6.52 4.07
C GLN A 70 -21.85 6.51 4.10
N VAL A 71 -22.47 7.53 3.52
CA VAL A 71 -23.93 7.71 3.58
C VAL A 71 -24.65 7.24 2.32
N ASN A 72 -23.93 7.02 1.22
CA ASN A 72 -24.55 6.69 -0.05
C ASN A 72 -23.68 5.79 -0.94
N TYR A 73 -24.34 5.13 -1.89
CA TYR A 73 -23.73 4.38 -2.98
C TYR A 73 -24.68 4.41 -4.19
N ASP A 74 -24.77 5.58 -4.81
CA ASP A 74 -25.78 5.85 -5.83
C ASP A 74 -25.17 5.69 -7.23
N LEU A 75 -25.54 4.59 -7.90
CA LEU A 75 -25.09 4.29 -9.25
C LEU A 75 -25.98 4.97 -10.29
N GLU A 76 -25.35 5.62 -11.26
CA GLU A 76 -26.05 6.33 -12.33
C GLU A 76 -25.59 5.83 -13.70
N ARG A 77 -26.50 5.86 -14.69
CA ARG A 77 -26.18 5.50 -16.07
C ARG A 77 -26.05 6.77 -16.91
N GLY A 78 -24.86 6.97 -17.48
CA GLY A 78 -24.58 8.05 -18.40
C GLY A 78 -25.36 7.92 -19.71
N GLY A 79 -25.56 9.03 -20.41
CA GLY A 79 -26.23 9.05 -21.73
C GLY A 79 -25.44 8.35 -22.83
N ASP A 80 -24.13 8.18 -22.63
CA ASP A 80 -23.21 7.37 -23.42
C ASP A 80 -23.29 5.86 -23.09
N GLY A 81 -24.07 5.49 -22.07
CA GLY A 81 -24.21 4.12 -21.60
C GLY A 81 -23.16 3.67 -20.58
N ALA A 82 -22.24 4.54 -20.15
CA ALA A 82 -21.28 4.25 -19.10
C ALA A 82 -21.96 4.14 -17.72
N LEU A 83 -21.46 3.24 -16.87
CA LEU A 83 -21.87 3.18 -15.47
C LEU A 83 -21.01 4.14 -14.65
N ASN A 84 -21.63 5.13 -14.04
CA ASN A 84 -20.98 6.08 -13.16
C ASN A 84 -21.27 5.70 -11.70
N GLY A 85 -20.24 5.72 -10.86
CA GLY A 85 -20.36 5.43 -9.43
C GLY A 85 -20.85 6.59 -8.59
N GLY A 86 -21.29 7.67 -9.24
CA GLY A 86 -21.78 8.87 -8.59
C GLY A 86 -20.70 9.56 -7.74
N THR A 87 -21.16 10.43 -6.84
CA THR A 87 -20.32 11.00 -5.79
C THR A 87 -20.58 10.25 -4.49
N ILE A 88 -19.56 9.58 -3.99
CA ILE A 88 -19.59 8.94 -2.68
C ILE A 88 -19.30 9.98 -1.62
N THR A 89 -20.12 10.01 -0.57
CA THR A 89 -20.02 10.98 0.51
C THR A 89 -19.82 10.26 1.83
N CYS A 90 -18.79 10.67 2.57
CA CYS A 90 -18.56 10.30 3.95
C CYS A 90 -18.77 11.51 4.85
N LYS A 91 -19.58 11.36 5.90
CA LYS A 91 -19.92 12.42 6.86
C LYS A 91 -19.22 12.19 8.19
N GLY A 92 -18.69 13.26 8.78
CA GLY A 92 -18.02 13.21 10.08
C GLY A 92 -19.00 12.93 11.23
N ASN A 93 -18.48 12.37 12.32
CA ASN A 93 -19.24 12.12 13.53
C ASN A 93 -18.91 13.15 14.63
N ALA A 94 -19.25 14.42 14.39
CA ALA A 94 -19.01 15.54 15.32
C ALA A 94 -17.54 15.81 15.70
N TYR A 95 -16.61 15.23 14.95
CA TYR A 95 -15.18 15.54 14.98
C TYR A 95 -14.80 16.15 13.63
N GLY A 96 -13.97 17.19 13.68
CA GLY A 96 -13.47 17.86 12.48
C GLY A 96 -12.59 16.95 11.63
N LEU A 97 -12.44 17.34 10.36
CA LEU A 97 -11.46 16.74 9.46
C LEU A 97 -10.05 17.21 9.84
N GLU A 98 -9.10 16.27 9.91
CA GLU A 98 -7.71 16.53 10.25
C GLU A 98 -6.81 16.37 9.02
N TRP A 99 -5.80 17.24 8.92
CA TRP A 99 -4.79 17.17 7.88
C TRP A 99 -3.52 16.50 8.40
N GLY A 100 -2.95 15.60 7.58
CA GLY A 100 -1.71 14.90 7.87
C GLY A 100 -0.87 14.67 6.63
N TYR A 101 0.12 13.79 6.76
CA TYR A 101 0.98 13.32 5.67
C TYR A 101 0.93 11.79 5.60
N ALA A 102 0.99 11.24 4.39
CA ALA A 102 1.02 9.80 4.17
C ALA A 102 2.31 9.20 4.74
N LEU A 103 2.17 8.15 5.55
CA LEU A 103 3.30 7.40 6.11
C LEU A 103 3.65 6.16 5.29
N SER A 104 2.76 5.76 4.40
CA SER A 104 2.90 4.69 3.42
C SER A 104 2.78 5.28 2.03
N ASP A 105 3.43 4.62 1.07
CA ASP A 105 3.02 4.75 -0.32
C ASP A 105 1.62 4.12 -0.46
N GLY A 106 0.90 4.43 -1.54
CA GLY A 106 -0.38 3.79 -1.84
C GLY A 106 -0.23 2.29 -2.12
N LYS A 107 -1.03 1.75 -3.04
CA LYS A 107 -0.81 0.36 -3.49
C LYS A 107 0.55 0.25 -4.20
N VAL A 108 1.53 -0.36 -3.53
CA VAL A 108 2.85 -0.68 -4.06
C VAL A 108 2.95 -2.19 -4.29
N THR A 109 3.51 -2.55 -5.43
CA THR A 109 4.04 -3.89 -5.64
C THR A 109 5.51 -3.85 -5.24
N GLU A 110 5.80 -4.33 -4.03
CA GLU A 110 7.17 -4.45 -3.57
C GLU A 110 7.88 -5.52 -4.42
N ALA A 111 8.99 -5.15 -5.07
CA ALA A 111 9.92 -6.13 -5.60
C ALA A 111 10.59 -6.78 -4.37
N GLY A 112 10.40 -8.09 -4.20
CA GLY A 112 10.66 -8.83 -2.96
C GLY A 112 11.92 -8.42 -2.16
N GLY A 113 11.84 -8.54 -0.84
CA GLY A 113 12.95 -8.18 0.05
C GLY A 113 14.19 -9.06 -0.18
N THR A 114 15.37 -8.45 -0.14
CA THR A 114 16.66 -9.16 -0.14
C THR A 114 16.79 -9.99 1.14
N VAL A 115 16.79 -11.31 1.00
CA VAL A 115 17.09 -12.23 2.09
C VAL A 115 18.55 -12.65 1.97
N THR A 116 19.41 -12.12 2.85
CA THR A 116 20.80 -12.57 2.95
C THR A 116 20.89 -13.88 3.73
N THR A 117 21.80 -14.76 3.33
CA THR A 117 21.98 -16.10 3.91
C THR A 117 22.52 -16.12 5.35
N GLY A 118 22.79 -14.95 5.93
CA GLY A 118 23.31 -14.78 7.28
C GLY A 118 24.80 -15.09 7.36
N ALA A 119 25.52 -14.30 8.17
CA ALA A 119 26.96 -14.45 8.35
C ALA A 119 27.32 -15.88 8.79
N GLY A 120 28.25 -16.52 8.07
CA GLY A 120 28.75 -17.87 8.37
C GLY A 120 28.07 -19.02 7.62
N ALA A 121 27.19 -18.72 6.66
CA ALA A 121 26.71 -19.70 5.69
C ALA A 121 27.63 -19.77 4.45
N THR A 122 27.90 -20.97 3.96
CA THR A 122 28.43 -21.16 2.60
C THR A 122 27.41 -21.87 1.74
N ILE A 123 27.32 -21.49 0.46
CA ILE A 123 26.46 -22.14 -0.52
C ILE A 123 27.33 -22.84 -1.55
N GLY A 124 27.12 -24.14 -1.73
CA GLY A 124 27.73 -24.94 -2.78
C GLY A 124 26.72 -25.27 -3.87
N VAL A 125 27.19 -25.29 -5.11
CA VAL A 125 26.43 -25.65 -6.30
C VAL A 125 26.77 -27.07 -6.73
N THR A 126 25.75 -27.86 -7.05
CA THR A 126 25.91 -29.19 -7.66
C THR A 126 25.10 -29.28 -8.93
N GLN A 127 25.77 -29.18 -10.07
CA GLN A 127 25.19 -29.15 -11.42
C GLN A 127 24.32 -30.36 -11.68
N GLY A 128 24.83 -31.57 -11.41
CA GLY A 128 24.15 -32.82 -11.76
C GLY A 128 22.77 -32.97 -11.14
N THR A 129 22.48 -32.23 -10.06
CA THR A 129 21.17 -32.24 -9.38
C THR A 129 20.47 -30.88 -9.37
N LYS A 130 21.02 -29.90 -10.09
CA LYS A 130 20.55 -28.51 -10.12
C LYS A 130 20.33 -27.91 -8.73
N ARG A 131 21.28 -28.16 -7.82
CA ARG A 131 21.11 -27.95 -6.38
C ARG A 131 22.03 -26.86 -5.86
N TYR A 132 21.46 -26.00 -5.02
CA TYR A 132 22.22 -25.12 -4.12
C TYR A 132 22.10 -25.68 -2.71
N THR A 133 23.23 -26.06 -2.12
CA THR A 133 23.31 -26.65 -0.79
C THR A 133 23.95 -25.65 0.15
N ARG A 134 23.26 -25.34 1.25
CA ARG A 134 23.82 -24.51 2.31
C ARG A 134 24.51 -25.35 3.38
N THR A 135 25.67 -24.88 3.82
CA THR A 135 26.37 -25.36 5.00
C THR A 135 26.40 -24.23 6.03
N GLY A 136 25.82 -24.46 7.22
CA GLY A 136 25.66 -23.42 8.25
C GLY A 136 24.46 -22.48 8.03
N GLY A 137 24.31 -21.47 8.89
CA GLY A 137 23.29 -20.41 8.76
C GLY A 137 21.83 -20.81 9.01
N THR A 138 20.92 -19.84 8.82
CA THR A 138 19.47 -19.95 9.00
C THR A 138 18.82 -20.77 7.89
N SER A 139 17.88 -21.67 8.21
CA SER A 139 17.25 -22.59 7.24
C SER A 139 16.54 -21.89 6.07
N PHE A 140 16.51 -22.48 4.86
CA PHE A 140 15.78 -21.85 3.74
C PHE A 140 14.27 -21.74 4.06
N LEU A 141 13.72 -22.70 4.80
CA LEU A 141 12.33 -22.64 5.26
C LEU A 141 12.10 -21.48 6.25
N THR A 142 13.05 -21.23 7.16
CA THR A 142 12.98 -20.13 8.13
C THR A 142 13.14 -18.78 7.45
N LEU A 143 13.88 -18.73 6.35
CA LEU A 143 14.05 -17.57 5.49
C LEU A 143 12.84 -17.34 4.55
N GLY A 144 11.81 -18.19 4.61
CA GLY A 144 10.55 -17.99 3.90
C GLY A 144 10.53 -18.45 2.44
N PHE A 145 11.54 -19.22 2.01
CA PHE A 145 11.55 -19.81 0.67
C PHE A 145 10.50 -20.92 0.53
N ALA A 146 9.78 -20.91 -0.58
CA ALA A 146 8.80 -21.93 -0.94
C ALA A 146 9.05 -22.48 -2.35
N VAL A 147 8.51 -23.68 -2.60
CA VAL A 147 8.48 -24.24 -3.96
C VAL A 147 7.61 -23.35 -4.84
N GLY A 148 8.11 -23.04 -6.04
CA GLY A 148 7.46 -22.14 -6.98
C GLY A 148 7.93 -20.68 -6.88
N ASP A 149 8.74 -20.34 -5.88
CA ASP A 149 9.33 -19.01 -5.81
C ASP A 149 10.34 -18.80 -6.94
N SER A 150 10.35 -17.59 -7.50
CA SER A 150 11.40 -17.11 -8.39
C SER A 150 12.38 -16.31 -7.53
N VAL A 151 13.66 -16.71 -7.52
CA VAL A 151 14.72 -16.09 -6.70
C VAL A 151 15.89 -15.66 -7.57
N THR A 152 16.52 -14.54 -7.25
CA THR A 152 17.79 -14.15 -7.89
C THR A 152 18.96 -14.76 -7.12
N ILE A 153 19.93 -15.33 -7.81
CA ILE A 153 21.13 -15.90 -7.22
C ILE A 153 22.35 -15.15 -7.76
N ALA A 154 23.31 -14.85 -6.91
CA ALA A 154 24.49 -14.05 -7.26
C ALA A 154 25.72 -14.50 -6.44
N GLY A 155 26.94 -14.14 -6.84
CA GLY A 155 28.15 -14.44 -6.06
C GLY A 155 28.86 -15.75 -6.42
N PHE A 156 28.47 -16.38 -7.53
CA PHE A 156 29.18 -17.51 -8.12
C PHE A 156 30.10 -17.05 -9.26
N VAL A 157 31.20 -17.78 -9.48
CA VAL A 157 32.16 -17.48 -10.55
C VAL A 157 31.56 -17.84 -11.90
N ASP A 158 30.82 -18.95 -11.97
CA ASP A 158 30.09 -19.33 -13.17
C ASP A 158 28.83 -18.46 -13.34
N GLY A 159 28.72 -17.79 -14.49
CA GLY A 159 27.57 -16.96 -14.83
C GLY A 159 26.26 -17.74 -14.85
N ASP A 160 26.28 -19.03 -15.23
CA ASP A 160 25.09 -19.87 -15.31
C ASP A 160 24.55 -20.27 -13.93
N SER A 161 25.36 -20.21 -12.87
CA SER A 161 24.94 -20.40 -11.49
C SER A 161 24.23 -19.17 -10.90
N ASN A 162 24.35 -18.02 -11.55
CA ASN A 162 23.75 -16.76 -11.15
C ASN A 162 22.42 -16.48 -11.91
N GLY A 163 21.75 -15.39 -11.57
CA GLY A 163 20.53 -14.90 -12.20
C GLY A 163 19.24 -15.45 -11.57
N VAL A 164 18.12 -15.22 -12.25
CA VAL A 164 16.79 -15.62 -11.78
C VAL A 164 16.59 -17.14 -11.94
N LYS A 165 16.18 -17.80 -10.86
CA LYS A 165 15.95 -19.24 -10.78
C LYS A 165 14.59 -19.55 -10.15
N ASN A 166 13.87 -20.52 -10.70
CA ASN A 166 12.59 -20.99 -10.18
C ASN A 166 12.79 -22.22 -9.30
N LEU A 167 12.34 -22.14 -8.05
CA LEU A 167 12.54 -23.19 -7.06
C LEU A 167 11.60 -24.37 -7.29
N VAL A 168 12.18 -25.56 -7.40
CA VAL A 168 11.47 -26.84 -7.61
C VAL A 168 11.35 -27.61 -6.30
N THR A 169 12.38 -27.56 -5.45
CA THR A 169 12.37 -28.18 -4.13
C THR A 169 13.02 -27.23 -3.15
N VAL A 170 12.40 -27.08 -1.98
CA VAL A 170 12.95 -26.30 -0.86
C VAL A 170 12.98 -27.19 0.37
N THR A 171 14.14 -27.30 0.97
CA THR A 171 14.36 -28.00 2.24
C THR A 171 15.08 -27.08 3.21
N SER A 172 15.30 -27.52 4.44
CA SER A 172 16.07 -26.72 5.41
C SER A 172 17.48 -26.40 4.91
N THR A 173 18.14 -27.32 4.19
CA THR A 173 19.57 -27.24 3.83
C THR A 173 19.85 -27.12 2.33
N TYR A 174 18.90 -27.39 1.45
CA TYR A 174 19.10 -27.22 0.02
C TYR A 174 17.85 -26.78 -0.72
N ILE A 175 18.08 -26.11 -1.85
CA ILE A 175 17.08 -25.82 -2.87
C ILE A 175 17.49 -26.46 -4.20
N THR A 176 16.52 -26.82 -5.03
CA THR A 176 16.76 -27.19 -6.41
C THR A 176 16.01 -26.25 -7.34
N VAL A 177 16.55 -26.05 -8.53
CA VAL A 177 16.02 -25.09 -9.51
C VAL A 177 15.63 -25.77 -10.81
N LYS A 178 14.74 -25.12 -11.58
CA LYS A 178 14.28 -25.62 -12.89
C LYS A 178 15.35 -25.41 -13.96
N GLU A 179 16.03 -24.28 -13.90
CA GLU A 179 16.98 -23.80 -14.90
C GLU A 179 18.26 -24.67 -14.95
N ALA A 180 19.02 -24.54 -16.03
CA ALA A 180 20.39 -25.02 -16.01
C ALA A 180 21.20 -24.17 -15.03
N ILE A 181 22.20 -24.82 -14.43
CA ILE A 181 23.23 -24.17 -13.63
C ILE A 181 24.59 -24.61 -14.17
N GLY A 182 25.62 -23.82 -13.89
CA GLY A 182 26.96 -23.97 -14.45
C GLY A 182 27.71 -25.17 -13.89
N VAL A 183 28.98 -25.01 -13.57
CA VAL A 183 29.81 -26.08 -12.99
C VAL A 183 29.58 -26.29 -11.49
N ASP A 184 30.07 -27.40 -10.95
CA ASP A 184 30.16 -27.59 -9.50
C ASP A 184 31.15 -26.57 -8.93
N GLU A 185 30.67 -25.70 -8.04
CA GLU A 185 31.47 -24.65 -7.43
C GLU A 185 30.97 -24.35 -6.01
N ALA A 186 31.84 -23.75 -5.19
CA ALA A 186 31.43 -23.11 -3.94
C ALA A 186 31.31 -21.61 -4.19
N GLY A 187 30.32 -20.95 -3.58
CA GLY A 187 30.21 -19.50 -3.63
C GLY A 187 31.48 -18.86 -3.08
N ASP A 188 32.07 -17.94 -3.84
CA ASP A 188 33.30 -17.27 -3.46
C ASP A 188 33.00 -16.32 -2.29
N ALA A 189 33.61 -16.57 -1.14
CA ALA A 189 33.48 -15.72 0.04
C ALA A 189 34.27 -14.39 -0.11
N ALA A 190 34.52 -13.95 -1.34
CA ALA A 190 35.09 -12.65 -1.66
C ALA A 190 34.01 -11.56 -1.57
N GLY A 191 33.46 -11.35 -0.36
CA GLY A 191 32.78 -10.12 0.05
C GLY A 191 31.33 -9.91 -0.39
N GLY A 192 30.67 -10.89 -1.02
CA GLY A 192 29.24 -10.85 -1.35
C GLY A 192 28.49 -12.05 -0.77
N GLU A 193 27.36 -11.81 -0.10
CA GLU A 193 26.45 -12.87 0.33
C GLU A 193 25.91 -13.61 -0.92
N PRO A 194 26.09 -14.94 -1.05
CA PRO A 194 25.95 -15.68 -2.31
C PRO A 194 24.50 -15.93 -2.77
N ILE A 195 23.51 -15.33 -2.12
CA ILE A 195 22.12 -15.40 -2.54
C ILE A 195 21.45 -14.07 -2.24
N ASP A 196 21.02 -13.37 -3.29
CA ASP A 196 20.10 -12.22 -3.23
C ASP A 196 18.71 -12.69 -3.64
N ALA A 197 18.07 -13.47 -2.78
CA ALA A 197 16.78 -14.05 -3.10
C ALA A 197 15.66 -13.01 -2.94
N VAL A 198 15.33 -12.37 -4.05
CA VAL A 198 14.05 -11.67 -4.22
C VAL A 198 12.96 -12.73 -4.27
N ASN A 199 12.08 -12.84 -3.27
CA ASN A 199 10.88 -13.67 -3.42
C ASN A 199 9.90 -12.99 -4.39
N GLY A 200 9.88 -13.43 -5.64
CA GLY A 200 8.96 -12.92 -6.67
C GLY A 200 7.48 -13.24 -6.43
N ASN A 201 7.13 -13.99 -5.39
CA ASN A 201 5.77 -14.41 -5.06
C ASN A 201 5.16 -13.69 -3.84
N ASN A 202 5.83 -12.68 -3.27
CA ASN A 202 5.22 -11.92 -2.18
C ASN A 202 4.15 -10.90 -2.65
N THR A 203 3.64 -11.04 -3.86
CA THR A 203 2.48 -10.27 -4.33
C THR A 203 1.18 -10.61 -3.57
N THR A 204 1.20 -11.60 -2.66
CA THR A 204 0.00 -12.07 -1.94
C THR A 204 0.09 -12.15 -0.40
N GLN A 205 1.22 -11.87 0.30
CA GLN A 205 1.19 -11.91 1.78
C GLN A 205 0.72 -10.61 2.46
N TRP A 206 0.13 -9.67 1.72
CA TRP A 206 -0.71 -8.64 2.36
C TRP A 206 -2.19 -9.07 2.40
N ALA A 207 -2.51 -10.27 1.90
CA ALA A 207 -3.79 -10.90 2.19
C ALA A 207 -3.74 -11.52 3.60
N ALA A 208 -4.36 -10.82 4.55
CA ALA A 208 -4.82 -11.34 5.83
C ALA A 208 -3.73 -11.93 6.74
N ALA A 209 -2.86 -11.09 7.29
CA ALA A 209 -2.53 -11.30 8.70
C ALA A 209 -3.87 -11.21 9.45
N ALA A 210 -4.29 -12.32 10.04
CA ALA A 210 -5.50 -12.41 10.83
C ALA A 210 -5.47 -11.36 11.95
N LEU A 211 -6.02 -10.17 11.65
CA LEU A 211 -6.39 -9.19 12.65
C LEU A 211 -7.58 -9.81 13.37
N THR A 212 -7.28 -10.43 14.51
CA THR A 212 -8.26 -10.77 15.52
C THR A 212 -9.22 -9.59 15.68
N SER A 213 -10.50 -9.90 15.80
CA SER A 213 -11.72 -9.08 15.62
C SER A 213 -11.82 -7.68 16.26
N ASP A 214 -10.76 -7.12 16.84
CA ASP A 214 -10.74 -5.84 17.54
C ASP A 214 -9.95 -4.73 16.83
N SER A 215 -9.53 -4.94 15.58
CA SER A 215 -8.81 -3.93 14.80
C SER A 215 -9.71 -3.31 13.75
N TYR A 216 -10.13 -2.07 13.99
CA TYR A 216 -10.86 -1.25 13.02
C TYR A 216 -10.04 -1.16 11.73
N PRO A 217 -10.59 -1.53 10.55
CA PRO A 217 -9.88 -1.35 9.30
C PRO A 217 -9.68 0.15 9.05
N ILE A 218 -8.41 0.55 8.94
CA ILE A 218 -8.00 1.86 8.44
C ILE A 218 -8.31 1.83 6.93
N PHE A 219 -9.23 2.69 6.50
CA PHE A 219 -9.65 2.80 5.10
C PHE A 219 -8.63 3.64 4.33
N GLU A 220 -7.74 2.98 3.57
CA GLU A 220 -6.83 3.67 2.66
C GLU A 220 -7.40 3.66 1.24
N LEU A 221 -7.74 4.84 0.71
CA LEU A 221 -8.19 5.01 -0.68
C LEU A 221 -7.06 5.58 -1.56
N PRO A 222 -6.41 4.77 -2.41
CA PRO A 222 -5.63 5.28 -3.54
C PRO A 222 -6.56 5.56 -4.73
N SER A 223 -6.60 6.79 -5.26
CA SER A 223 -7.39 7.14 -6.46
C SER A 223 -6.50 7.52 -7.65
N PRO A 224 -6.69 6.93 -8.86
CA PRO A 224 -5.94 7.30 -10.05
C PRO A 224 -6.60 8.32 -11.00
N TYR A 225 -7.82 8.83 -10.77
CA TYR A 225 -8.44 9.77 -11.72
C TYR A 225 -9.35 10.80 -11.04
N LEU A 226 -8.82 11.99 -10.74
CA LEU A 226 -9.66 13.14 -10.37
C LEU A 226 -9.21 14.42 -11.06
N THR A 227 -9.77 14.68 -12.25
CA THR A 227 -9.86 16.03 -12.80
C THR A 227 -11.06 16.74 -12.18
N ALA A 228 -10.78 17.72 -11.33
CA ALA A 228 -11.69 18.64 -10.64
C ALA A 228 -12.35 18.15 -9.34
N VAL A 229 -11.73 18.49 -8.20
CA VAL A 229 -12.38 18.57 -6.88
C VAL A 229 -13.03 19.96 -6.75
N ARG A 230 -14.33 20.03 -6.46
CA ARG A 230 -14.95 21.26 -5.89
C ARG A 230 -14.95 21.15 -4.37
N ILE A 231 -13.92 21.69 -3.72
CA ILE A 231 -13.90 21.90 -2.27
C ILE A 231 -14.76 23.13 -1.97
N SER A 232 -15.99 22.94 -1.50
CA SER A 232 -16.86 24.05 -1.10
C SER A 232 -16.64 24.40 0.37
N LEU A 233 -15.64 25.25 0.63
CA LEU A 233 -15.51 25.90 1.93
C LEU A 233 -16.51 27.07 1.97
N LYS A 234 -17.61 26.95 2.74
CA LYS A 234 -18.53 28.08 2.98
C LYS A 234 -17.86 29.11 3.90
N LEU A 235 -16.96 29.93 3.35
CA LEU A 235 -16.38 31.06 4.05
C LEU A 235 -17.23 32.32 3.80
N HIS A 236 -17.99 32.76 4.80
CA HIS A 236 -18.64 34.08 4.77
C HIS A 236 -17.63 35.19 5.17
N CYS A 237 -17.05 35.87 4.17
CA CYS A 237 -16.66 37.31 4.06
C CYS A 237 -15.88 38.02 5.23
N GLN A 238 -14.86 38.90 5.08
CA GLN A 238 -14.40 39.86 4.04
C GLN A 238 -12.89 40.21 4.22
N ARG A 239 -12.14 40.21 3.10
CA ARG A 239 -11.11 41.17 2.59
C ARG A 239 -10.48 42.23 3.54
N ARG A 240 -9.13 42.27 3.59
CA ARG A 240 -8.35 43.54 3.51
C ARG A 240 -6.94 43.31 2.95
N PHE A 241 -6.63 44.05 1.90
CA PHE A 241 -5.34 44.16 1.20
C PHE A 241 -4.19 44.56 2.14
N LEU A 242 -2.98 44.08 1.86
CA LEU A 242 -1.75 44.84 2.08
C LEU A 242 -0.71 44.47 0.99
N ASN A 243 -0.46 45.43 0.09
CA ASN A 243 0.74 45.54 -0.73
C ASN A 243 1.63 46.64 -0.12
N SER A 244 2.94 46.37 -0.10
CA SER A 244 4.10 47.29 -0.09
C SER A 244 4.29 48.36 1.01
N LEU A 245 5.55 48.37 1.52
CA LEU A 245 6.31 49.37 2.30
C LEU A 245 6.00 49.49 3.79
#